data_AF-A0A4Q5ZUC1-F1
#
_entry.id   AF-A0A4Q5ZUC1-F1
#
_cell.length_a   1.000
_cell.length_b   1.000
_cell.length_c   1.000
_cell.angle_alpha   90.00
_cell.angle_beta   90.00
_cell.angle_gamma   90.00
#
_symmetry.space_group_name_H-M   'P 1'
#
loop_
_entity.id
_entity.type
_entity.pdbx_description
1 polymer ?
#
loop_
_entity_poly.entity_id
_entity_poly.type
_entity_poly.pdbx_seq_one_letter_code
_entity_poly.pdbx_strand_id
1 'polypeptide(L)'
;WEWVHLHGEGAWWGSFVDPKTTSLKDLQHFYNPKVFAQMTIQEGVEATTGFFNFFFTITGFHGMHVLSGVVLNILILVNTVNGTYERRGHYEMIEKVGLYWHFVDLVWVFVFTCFYLL
;
A
#
# COMPACT_ATOMS: atom_id res chain seq x y z
N TRP A 1 -8.27 -39.99 -15.91
CA TRP A 1 -8.48 -39.81 -17.37
C TRP A 1 -9.62 -38.84 -17.68
N GLU A 2 -9.84 -37.85 -16.81
CA GLU A 2 -10.91 -36.85 -16.95
C GLU A 2 -10.38 -35.46 -17.34
N TRP A 3 -9.06 -35.31 -17.45
CA TRP A 3 -8.45 -34.00 -17.73
C TRP A 3 -7.97 -33.85 -19.17
N VAL A 4 -7.88 -34.97 -19.91
CA VAL A 4 -7.27 -35.00 -21.25
C VAL A 4 -8.19 -34.39 -22.31
N HIS A 5 -9.51 -34.42 -22.11
CA HIS A 5 -10.48 -33.83 -23.05
C HIS A 5 -10.54 -32.29 -22.95
N LEU A 6 -10.14 -31.69 -21.83
CA LEU A 6 -10.11 -30.24 -21.65
C LEU A 6 -8.96 -29.53 -22.38
N HIS A 7 -7.96 -30.28 -22.86
CA HIS A 7 -6.87 -29.72 -23.67
C HIS A 7 -7.33 -29.23 -25.05
N GLY A 8 -8.43 -29.78 -25.59
CA GLY A 8 -8.99 -29.37 -26.88
C GLY A 8 -9.86 -28.11 -26.81
N GLU A 9 -10.35 -27.74 -25.61
CA GLU A 9 -11.38 -26.70 -25.42
C GLU A 9 -10.80 -25.37 -24.88
N GLY A 10 -9.49 -25.13 -25.01
CA GLY A 10 -8.87 -23.84 -24.67
C GLY A 10 -8.57 -23.63 -23.17
N ALA A 11 -8.80 -24.64 -22.33
CA ALA A 11 -8.63 -24.56 -20.87
C ALA A 11 -7.18 -24.34 -20.38
N TRP A 12 -6.17 -24.64 -21.20
CA TRP A 12 -4.75 -24.56 -20.81
C TRP A 12 -4.12 -23.17 -21.02
N TRP A 13 -4.77 -22.28 -21.80
CA TRP A 13 -4.25 -20.94 -22.14
C TRP A 13 -5.20 -19.80 -21.75
N GLY A 14 -6.20 -20.09 -20.91
CA GLY A 14 -7.07 -19.07 -20.31
C GLY A 14 -8.23 -18.58 -21.17
N SER A 15 -8.67 -19.34 -22.19
CA SER A 15 -9.90 -18.98 -22.93
C SER A 15 -10.91 -20.12 -22.88
N PHE A 16 -11.88 -19.98 -21.97
CA PHE A 16 -13.09 -20.81 -21.90
C PHE A 16 -14.22 -20.27 -22.79
N VAL A 17 -13.96 -19.18 -23.50
CA VAL A 17 -14.93 -18.48 -24.34
C VAL A 17 -14.51 -18.67 -25.79
N ASP A 18 -15.20 -19.57 -26.49
CA ASP A 18 -15.06 -19.70 -27.93
C ASP A 18 -15.95 -18.65 -28.60
N PRO A 19 -15.39 -17.69 -29.37
CA PRO A 19 -16.15 -16.60 -29.98
C PRO A 19 -17.14 -17.07 -31.05
N LYS A 20 -17.11 -18.34 -31.46
CA LYS A 20 -18.05 -18.92 -32.44
C LYS A 20 -19.25 -19.61 -31.80
N THR A 21 -19.12 -20.07 -30.55
CA THR A 21 -20.16 -20.83 -29.84
C THR A 21 -20.75 -20.08 -28.65
N THR A 22 -20.00 -19.12 -28.07
CA THR A 22 -20.49 -18.28 -26.97
C THR A 22 -21.30 -17.10 -27.54
N SER A 23 -22.60 -17.06 -27.25
CA SER A 23 -23.47 -15.97 -27.68
C SER A 23 -23.40 -14.81 -26.68
N LEU A 24 -23.58 -13.57 -27.15
CA LEU A 24 -23.66 -12.39 -26.26
C LEU A 24 -24.71 -12.54 -25.15
N LYS A 25 -25.73 -13.39 -25.36
CA LYS A 25 -26.77 -13.71 -24.37
C LYS A 25 -26.23 -14.49 -23.17
N ASP A 26 -25.21 -15.32 -23.36
CA ASP A 26 -24.60 -16.11 -22.29
C ASP A 26 -23.70 -15.22 -21.40
N LEU A 27 -23.16 -14.14 -21.98
CA LEU A 27 -22.36 -13.14 -21.28
C LEU A 27 -23.20 -12.02 -20.65
N GLN A 28 -24.47 -11.85 -21.05
CA GLN A 28 -25.38 -10.85 -20.47
C GLN A 28 -25.65 -11.07 -18.98
N HIS A 29 -25.50 -12.29 -18.44
CA HIS A 29 -25.64 -12.52 -17.00
C HIS A 29 -24.46 -11.93 -16.20
N PHE A 30 -23.25 -11.90 -16.78
CA PHE A 30 -22.07 -11.28 -16.17
C PHE A 30 -22.06 -9.76 -16.38
N TYR A 31 -22.57 -9.30 -17.51
CA TYR A 31 -22.76 -7.88 -17.79
C TYR A 31 -24.17 -7.46 -17.43
N ASN A 32 -24.42 -7.12 -16.17
CA ASN A 32 -25.68 -6.53 -15.75
C ASN A 32 -25.62 -5.01 -15.92
N PRO A 33 -26.15 -4.43 -17.01
CA PRO A 33 -26.08 -2.99 -17.26
C PRO A 33 -26.83 -2.21 -16.19
N LYS A 34 -27.77 -2.82 -15.45
CA LYS A 34 -28.45 -2.14 -14.34
C LYS A 34 -27.51 -1.91 -13.16
N VAL A 35 -26.61 -2.84 -12.86
CA VAL A 35 -25.60 -2.66 -11.79
C VAL A 35 -24.64 -1.52 -12.12
N PHE A 36 -24.15 -1.47 -13.36
CA PHE A 36 -23.28 -0.39 -13.82
C PHE A 36 -24.03 0.94 -14.02
N ALA A 37 -25.30 0.91 -14.42
CA ALA A 37 -26.15 2.10 -14.55
C ALA A 37 -26.70 2.61 -13.19
N GLN A 38 -26.75 1.75 -12.17
CA GLN A 38 -27.13 2.08 -10.79
C GLN A 38 -25.92 2.39 -9.90
N MET A 39 -24.69 2.21 -10.38
CA MET A 39 -23.52 2.84 -9.78
C MET A 39 -23.68 4.35 -9.94
N THR A 40 -24.34 4.96 -8.97
CA THR A 40 -24.52 6.39 -8.93
C THR A 40 -23.16 7.04 -8.66
N ILE A 41 -22.97 8.27 -9.15
CA ILE A 41 -21.76 9.04 -8.84
C ILE A 41 -21.55 9.11 -7.32
N GLN A 42 -22.61 9.09 -6.51
CA GLN A 42 -22.51 9.03 -5.04
C GLN A 42 -21.83 7.76 -4.53
N GLU A 43 -22.22 6.57 -5.00
CA GLU A 43 -21.64 5.30 -4.54
C GLU A 43 -20.15 5.20 -4.93
N GLY A 44 -19.81 5.67 -6.15
CA GLY A 44 -18.42 5.74 -6.60
C GLY A 44 -17.59 6.80 -5.86
N VAL A 45 -18.20 7.94 -5.50
CA VAL A 45 -17.58 9.01 -4.72
C VAL A 45 -17.39 8.59 -3.26
N GLU A 46 -18.32 7.84 -2.65
CA GLU A 46 -18.21 7.34 -1.28
C GLU A 46 -17.08 6.32 -1.12
N ALA A 47 -16.97 5.37 -2.07
CA ALA A 47 -15.87 4.40 -2.07
C ALA A 47 -14.50 5.07 -2.25
N THR A 48 -14.40 6.07 -3.13
CA THR A 48 -13.14 6.81 -3.35
C THR A 48 -12.83 7.74 -2.18
N THR A 49 -13.80 8.47 -1.65
CA THR A 49 -13.59 9.36 -0.49
C THR A 49 -13.20 8.60 0.77
N GLY A 50 -13.80 7.42 1.01
CA GLY A 50 -13.37 6.53 2.10
C GLY A 50 -11.90 6.15 2.00
N PHE A 51 -11.47 5.65 0.83
CA PHE A 51 -10.08 5.31 0.58
C PHE A 51 -9.13 6.51 0.76
N PHE A 52 -9.45 7.66 0.16
CA PHE A 52 -8.62 8.87 0.28
C PHE A 52 -8.50 9.36 1.72
N ASN A 53 -9.58 9.31 2.50
CA ASN A 53 -9.55 9.71 3.91
C ASN A 53 -8.60 8.83 4.73
N PHE A 54 -8.63 7.51 4.55
CA PHE A 54 -7.71 6.60 5.24
C PHE A 54 -6.27 6.81 4.78
N PHE A 55 -6.05 6.96 3.46
CA PHE A 55 -4.73 7.24 2.88
C PHE A 55 -4.11 8.50 3.48
N PHE A 56 -4.79 9.65 3.40
CA PHE A 56 -4.25 10.91 3.91
C PHE A 56 -4.08 10.93 5.42
N THR A 57 -4.97 10.28 6.19
CA THR A 57 -4.86 10.22 7.65
C THR A 57 -3.63 9.43 8.08
N ILE A 58 -3.45 8.22 7.53
CA ILE A 58 -2.38 7.31 7.94
C ILE A 58 -1.03 7.82 7.43
N THR A 59 -0.94 8.18 6.15
CA THR A 59 0.28 8.73 5.57
C THR A 59 0.63 10.08 6.18
N GLY A 60 -0.37 10.93 6.46
CA GLY A 60 -0.17 12.23 7.11
C GLY A 60 0.34 12.11 8.54
N PHE A 61 -0.24 11.21 9.35
CA PHE A 61 0.24 10.93 10.71
C PHE A 61 1.66 10.39 10.70
N HIS A 62 1.97 9.47 9.79
CA HIS A 62 3.32 8.95 9.64
C HIS A 62 4.32 10.04 9.23
N GLY A 63 3.98 10.88 8.24
CA GLY A 63 4.82 12.00 7.81
C GLY A 63 5.14 12.99 8.92
N MET A 64 4.16 13.29 9.79
CA MET A 64 4.39 14.10 11.00
C MET A 64 5.36 13.43 11.98
N HIS A 65 5.25 12.12 12.17
CA HIS A 65 6.14 11.35 13.04
C HIS A 65 7.57 11.24 12.48
N VAL A 66 7.73 11.10 11.16
CA VAL A 66 9.04 11.16 10.50
C VAL A 66 9.65 12.54 10.69
N LEU A 67 8.88 13.61 10.49
CA LEU A 67 9.35 14.98 10.66
C LEU A 67 9.87 15.25 12.08
N SER A 68 9.15 14.79 13.12
CA SER A 68 9.63 14.93 14.50
C SER A 68 10.93 14.15 14.75
N GLY A 69 11.07 12.96 14.17
CA GLY A 69 12.31 12.20 14.26
C GLY A 69 13.48 12.82 13.47
N VAL A 70 13.25 13.43 12.30
CA VAL A 70 14.29 14.15 11.55
C VAL A 70 14.83 15.31 12.39
N VAL A 71 13.93 16.06 13.04
CA VAL A 71 14.32 17.18 13.91
C VAL A 71 15.21 16.68 15.06
N LEU A 72 14.83 15.57 15.70
CA LEU A 72 15.67 14.95 16.73
C LEU A 72 17.04 14.53 16.16
N ASN A 73 17.06 13.86 15.01
CA ASN A 73 18.29 13.42 14.34
C ASN A 73 19.24 14.60 14.05
N ILE A 74 18.71 15.70 13.52
CA ILE A 74 19.47 16.95 13.28
C ILE A 74 20.01 17.53 14.59
N LEU A 75 19.22 17.56 15.68
CA LEU A 75 19.66 18.09 16.97
C LEU A 75 20.85 17.31 17.54
N ILE A 76 20.84 15.98 17.43
CA ILE A 76 21.94 15.15 17.96
C ILE A 76 23.15 15.23 17.03
N LEU A 77 22.94 15.32 15.71
CA LEU A 77 24.00 15.56 14.74
C LEU A 77 24.74 16.87 15.06
N VAL A 78 24.01 17.97 15.26
CA VAL A 78 24.60 19.27 15.65
C VAL A 78 25.33 19.17 17.00
N ASN A 79 24.74 18.52 18.00
CA ASN A 79 25.41 18.30 19.29
C ASN A 79 26.66 17.39 19.21
N THR A 80 26.70 16.48 18.23
CA THR A 80 27.85 15.60 17.97
C THR A 80 28.97 16.36 17.30
N VAL A 81 28.66 17.15 16.26
CA VAL A 81 29.62 18.01 15.56
C VAL A 81 30.23 19.07 16.48
N ASN A 82 29.45 19.60 17.45
CA ASN A 82 29.96 20.51 18.49
C ASN A 82 30.87 19.84 19.54
N GLY A 83 31.20 18.55 19.40
CA GLY A 83 32.14 17.84 20.29
C GLY A 83 31.61 17.63 21.72
N THR A 84 30.31 17.83 21.94
CA THR A 84 29.68 17.76 23.27
C THR A 84 29.71 16.35 23.86
N TYR A 85 29.71 15.31 23.00
CA TYR A 85 29.77 13.91 23.40
C TYR A 85 31.20 13.38 23.56
N GLU A 86 32.15 13.87 22.76
CA GLU A 86 33.59 13.60 22.92
C GLU A 86 34.09 14.06 24.31
N ARG A 87 33.56 15.19 24.82
CA ARG A 87 33.89 15.74 26.13
C ARG A 87 33.21 15.03 27.32
N ARG A 88 32.17 14.22 27.07
CA ARG A 88 31.40 13.49 28.12
C ARG A 88 31.66 11.98 28.16
N GLY A 89 32.31 11.41 27.13
CA GLY A 89 32.75 10.00 27.13
C GLY A 89 31.63 8.95 27.05
N HIS A 90 30.38 9.33 26.76
CA HIS A 90 29.26 8.41 26.60
C HIS A 90 28.48 8.70 25.31
N TYR A 91 28.53 7.77 24.37
CA TYR A 91 27.79 7.77 23.10
C TYR A 91 26.35 7.21 23.21
N GLU A 92 25.91 6.85 24.41
CA GLU A 92 24.58 6.32 24.77
C GLU A 92 23.40 7.08 24.15
N MET A 93 23.53 8.40 24.02
CA MET A 93 22.45 9.25 23.51
C MET A 93 22.28 9.15 21.99
N ILE A 94 23.34 8.81 21.26
CA ILE A 94 23.31 8.59 19.81
C ILE A 94 22.68 7.23 19.51
N GLU A 95 23.06 6.20 20.25
CA GLU A 95 22.51 4.84 20.07
C GLU A 95 21.00 4.79 20.33
N LYS A 96 20.52 5.45 21.39
CA LYS A 96 19.10 5.53 21.72
C LYS A 96 18.27 6.21 20.63
N VAL A 97 18.80 7.25 20.00
CA VAL A 97 18.07 7.95 18.93
C VAL A 97 18.24 7.26 17.57
N GLY A 98 19.39 6.66 17.30
CA GLY A 98 19.56 5.78 16.14
C GLY A 98 18.54 4.64 16.15
N LEU A 99 18.30 4.03 17.32
CA LEU A 99 17.27 3.00 17.48
C LEU A 99 15.86 3.54 17.26
N TYR A 100 15.55 4.75 17.74
CA TYR A 100 14.28 5.43 17.47
C TYR A 100 14.09 5.68 15.96
N TRP A 101 15.13 6.15 15.27
CA TRP A 101 15.09 6.39 13.83
C TRP A 101 14.87 5.10 13.04
N HIS A 102 15.52 4.02 13.47
CA HIS A 102 15.33 2.71 12.87
C HIS A 102 13.93 2.14 13.11
N PHE A 103 13.35 2.38 14.28
CA PHE A 103 11.95 2.03 14.56
C PHE A 103 10.98 2.76 13.63
N VAL A 104 11.20 4.07 13.38
CA VAL A 104 10.40 4.85 12.43
C VAL A 104 10.50 4.29 11.01
N ASP A 105 11.69 3.88 10.58
CA ASP A 105 11.93 3.25 9.27
C ASP A 105 11.19 1.90 9.12
N LEU A 106 11.20 1.04 10.15
CA LEU A 106 10.47 -0.23 10.13
C LEU A 106 8.95 -0.05 10.02
N VAL A 107 8.39 0.94 10.73
CA VAL A 107 6.95 1.26 10.62
C VAL A 107 6.62 1.77 9.22
N TRP A 108 7.51 2.53 8.58
CA TRP A 108 7.31 3.03 7.22
C TRP A 108 7.21 1.90 6.20
N VAL A 109 8.10 0.89 6.28
CA VAL A 109 8.08 -0.25 5.36
C VAL A 109 6.74 -1.01 5.43
N PHE A 110 6.18 -1.15 6.63
CA PHE A 110 4.86 -1.79 6.81
C PHE A 110 3.73 -0.97 6.17
N VAL A 111 3.70 0.35 6.42
CA VAL A 111 2.70 1.26 5.83
C VAL A 111 2.82 1.29 4.29
N PHE A 112 4.04 1.37 3.77
CA PHE A 112 4.30 1.35 2.33
C PHE A 112 3.79 0.06 1.68
N THR A 113 4.04 -1.09 2.31
CA THR A 113 3.58 -2.39 1.78
C THR A 113 2.05 -2.49 1.75
N CYS A 114 1.34 -2.04 2.79
CA CYS A 114 -0.12 -2.12 2.85
C CYS A 114 -0.85 -1.18 1.90
N PHE A 115 -0.27 -0.04 1.52
CA PHE A 115 -0.93 0.97 0.68
C PHE A 115 -0.41 1.06 -0.76
N TYR A 116 0.86 0.68 -1.01
CA TYR A 116 1.48 0.79 -2.33
C TYR A 116 1.71 -0.56 -3.02
N LEU A 117 1.71 -1.69 -2.29
CA LEU A 117 1.94 -3.04 -2.86
C LEU A 117 0.72 -3.97 -2.79
N LEU A 118 -0.16 -3.79 -1.79
CA LEU A 118 -1.45 -4.48 -1.66
C LEU A 118 -2.59 -3.62 -2.22
#